data_AF-A0A969V062-F1
#
_entry.id   AF-A0A969V062-F1
#
_cell.length_a   1.000
_cell.length_b   1.000
_cell.length_c   1.000
_cell.angle_alpha   90.00
_cell.angle_beta   90.00
_cell.angle_gamma   90.00
#
_symmetry.space_group_name_H-M   'P 1'
#
loop_
_entity.id
_entity.type
_entity.pdbx_description
1 polymer ?
#
loop_
_entity_poly.entity_id
_entity_poly.type
_entity_poly.pdbx_seq_one_letter_code
_entity_poly.pdbx_strand_id
1 'polypeptide(L)'
;TSRKKHEGYGELFKRLAQTSHQSCLVLTSRENPRDLTALEGETLPVRSLRLRGLTGNDSRSILSAKGAFIGTEADWQTLSDRYAGNPLALKIVASTIQELFESNLTEFLTQGAIVFDDIRNLLGQQFDRLSHLEKDMMYWLAIAREPITFADLQDDLITNAPKSKLIEAISSLIRRSLIEKAANHYTQQPVVMEYTTDRLIAVVGEELSDPRWAPEAEAQIEAQAQPADQPLLTLFHTHALLKAPVKDYIRDRQSRVILEPLIEKLVTLLKSKPGVVHRLNQILAYLQAELVNSPGYAGGNLLNLFRQLVTDLTGYDFSGLVIWHAYLQDVALRRVDFTEADLTKSVFSQTLASFCRWRLVLTVSSWLAAMETE
;
A
#
# COMPACT_ATOMS: atom_id res chain seq x y z
N THR A 1 18.23 5.87 -13.75
CA THR A 1 19.67 6.15 -13.99
C THR A 1 20.11 7.50 -13.39
N SER A 2 20.88 7.52 -12.30
CA SER A 2 21.58 8.75 -11.83
C SER A 2 22.85 8.37 -11.05
N ARG A 3 23.93 8.10 -11.79
CA ARG A 3 25.30 8.10 -11.26
C ARG A 3 26.18 8.65 -12.38
N LYS A 4 26.88 9.77 -12.13
CA LYS A 4 27.83 10.45 -13.04
C LYS A 4 28.77 9.50 -13.81
N LYS A 5 29.07 8.31 -13.27
CA LYS A 5 29.87 7.26 -13.93
C LYS A 5 29.26 6.62 -15.18
N HIS A 6 27.97 6.82 -15.49
CA HIS A 6 27.30 6.12 -16.59
C HIS A 6 26.61 7.05 -17.61
N GLU A 7 26.87 8.36 -17.55
CA GLU A 7 26.25 9.34 -18.47
C GLU A 7 26.56 9.07 -19.94
N GLY A 8 27.73 8.52 -20.26
CA GLY A 8 28.13 8.22 -21.64
C GLY A 8 27.40 7.04 -22.29
N TYR A 9 26.76 6.16 -21.51
CA TYR A 9 26.12 4.96 -22.07
C TYR A 9 24.83 5.29 -22.86
N GLY A 10 24.08 6.32 -22.46
CA GLY A 10 22.87 6.73 -23.19
C GLY A 10 23.20 7.15 -24.63
N GLU A 11 24.21 8.01 -24.78
CA GLU A 11 24.70 8.46 -26.08
C GLU A 11 25.31 7.32 -26.90
N LEU A 12 26.06 6.41 -26.27
CA LEU A 12 26.59 5.22 -26.94
C LEU A 12 25.46 4.37 -27.54
N PHE A 13 24.44 4.06 -26.74
CA PHE A 13 23.31 3.24 -27.21
C PHE A 13 22.52 3.95 -28.30
N LYS A 14 22.31 5.26 -28.17
CA LYS A 14 21.64 6.07 -29.18
C LYS A 14 22.39 6.05 -30.52
N ARG A 15 23.71 6.21 -30.50
CA ARG A 15 24.54 6.14 -31.71
C ARG A 15 24.46 4.77 -32.37
N LEU A 16 24.64 3.69 -31.59
CA LEU A 16 24.53 2.32 -32.10
C LEU A 16 23.16 2.05 -32.74
N ALA A 17 22.09 2.54 -32.13
CA ALA A 17 20.74 2.38 -32.68
C ALA A 17 20.48 3.21 -33.96
N GLN A 18 21.26 4.26 -34.22
CA GLN A 18 21.09 5.14 -35.38
C GLN A 18 22.04 4.83 -36.54
N THR A 19 23.20 4.23 -36.28
CA THR A 19 24.15 3.86 -37.35
C THR A 19 23.85 2.50 -37.94
N SER A 20 23.79 2.43 -39.27
CA SER A 20 23.74 1.16 -39.98
C SER A 20 25.04 0.37 -39.77
N HIS A 21 24.92 -0.84 -39.24
CA HIS A 21 26.05 -1.74 -39.00
C HIS A 21 25.63 -3.21 -39.16
N GLN A 22 26.58 -4.09 -39.45
CA GLN A 22 26.36 -5.54 -39.61
C GLN A 22 26.44 -6.32 -38.27
N SER A 23 26.43 -5.60 -37.14
CA SER A 23 26.44 -6.17 -35.80
C SER A 23 25.03 -6.17 -35.17
N CYS A 24 24.86 -6.89 -34.07
CA CYS A 24 23.66 -6.86 -33.24
C CYS A 24 24.06 -6.63 -31.76
N LEU A 25 23.40 -5.70 -31.08
CA LEU A 25 23.57 -5.46 -29.65
C LEU A 25 22.32 -5.95 -28.91
N VAL A 26 22.50 -6.87 -27.95
CA VAL A 26 21.44 -7.30 -27.04
C VAL A 26 21.67 -6.63 -25.68
N LEU A 27 20.74 -5.76 -25.29
CA LEU A 27 20.75 -5.09 -24.00
C LEU A 27 19.74 -5.76 -23.06
N THR A 28 20.19 -6.16 -21.87
CA THR A 28 19.31 -6.57 -20.78
C THR A 28 19.27 -5.47 -19.72
N SER A 29 18.07 -5.06 -19.29
CA SER A 29 17.90 -3.99 -18.32
C SER A 29 16.61 -4.16 -17.53
N ARG A 30 16.61 -3.67 -16.28
CA ARG A 30 15.40 -3.52 -15.46
C ARG A 30 14.58 -2.28 -15.81
N GLU A 31 15.21 -1.30 -16.48
CA GLU A 31 14.60 -0.04 -16.92
C GLU A 31 14.78 0.08 -18.44
N ASN A 32 13.70 0.29 -19.22
CA ASN A 32 13.84 0.63 -20.64
C ASN A 32 14.52 2.01 -20.79
N PRO A 33 15.72 2.11 -21.43
CA PRO A 33 16.42 3.39 -21.59
C PRO A 33 15.61 4.39 -22.41
N ARG A 34 15.43 5.60 -21.86
CA ARG A 34 14.64 6.67 -22.50
C ARG A 34 15.15 7.04 -23.89
N ASP A 35 16.45 7.02 -24.09
CA ASP A 35 17.10 7.42 -25.34
C ASP A 35 16.79 6.47 -26.51
N LEU A 36 16.33 5.25 -26.23
CA LEU A 36 15.99 4.23 -27.23
C LEU A 36 14.50 4.18 -27.57
N THR A 37 13.63 4.76 -26.73
CA THR A 37 12.17 4.63 -26.88
C THR A 37 11.65 5.20 -28.20
N ALA A 38 12.24 6.29 -28.70
CA ALA A 38 11.85 6.89 -29.99
C ALA A 38 12.30 6.07 -31.21
N LEU A 39 13.21 5.10 -31.02
CA LEU A 39 13.77 4.26 -32.08
C LEU A 39 13.19 2.84 -32.04
N GLU A 40 12.25 2.57 -31.13
CA GLU A 40 11.62 1.27 -30.91
C GLU A 40 10.37 1.11 -31.78
N GLY A 41 10.29 0.02 -32.55
CA GLY A 41 9.10 -0.30 -33.36
C GLY A 41 9.33 -1.46 -34.31
N GLU A 42 8.28 -1.98 -34.94
CA GLU A 42 8.36 -3.16 -35.83
C GLU A 42 9.21 -2.92 -37.09
N THR A 43 9.26 -1.69 -37.58
CA THR A 43 10.02 -1.26 -38.77
C THR A 43 11.21 -0.36 -38.44
N LEU A 44 11.40 0.00 -37.17
CA LEU A 44 12.46 0.88 -36.68
C LEU A 44 13.76 0.09 -36.40
N PRO A 45 14.89 0.70 -35.99
CA PRO A 45 16.13 -0.06 -35.76
C PRO A 45 16.17 -0.78 -34.40
N VAL A 46 15.36 -0.38 -33.41
CA VAL A 46 15.35 -1.01 -32.08
C VAL A 46 14.15 -1.95 -31.95
N ARG A 47 14.40 -3.16 -31.44
CA ARG A 47 13.37 -4.10 -30.97
C ARG A 47 13.46 -4.22 -29.46
N SER A 48 12.31 -4.31 -28.81
CA SER A 48 12.21 -4.54 -27.37
C SER A 48 11.34 -5.76 -27.10
N LEU A 49 11.83 -6.63 -26.24
CA LEU A 49 11.08 -7.80 -25.75
C LEU A 49 10.88 -7.64 -24.25
N ARG A 50 9.63 -7.43 -23.82
CA ARG A 50 9.29 -7.44 -22.39
C ARG A 50 9.15 -8.88 -21.91
N LEU A 51 10.08 -9.32 -21.07
CA LEU A 51 10.00 -10.62 -20.41
C LEU A 51 8.86 -10.62 -19.39
N ARG A 52 8.05 -11.67 -19.41
CA ARG A 52 7.01 -11.94 -18.42
C ARG A 52 7.48 -13.04 -17.46
N GLY A 53 6.74 -13.24 -16.38
CA GLY A 53 6.94 -14.37 -15.48
C GLY A 53 6.79 -15.72 -16.21
N LEU A 54 7.42 -16.74 -15.67
CA LEU A 54 7.29 -18.12 -16.13
C LEU A 54 5.86 -18.62 -15.92
N THR A 55 5.42 -19.56 -16.76
CA THR A 55 4.07 -20.11 -16.68
C THR A 55 4.10 -21.62 -16.52
N GLY A 56 3.20 -22.17 -15.70
CA GLY A 56 2.98 -23.60 -15.57
C GLY A 56 4.25 -24.38 -15.22
N ASN A 57 4.63 -25.32 -16.10
CA ASN A 57 5.74 -26.24 -15.86
C ASN A 57 7.11 -25.54 -15.78
N ASP A 58 7.29 -24.39 -16.44
CA ASP A 58 8.58 -23.68 -16.41
C ASP A 58 8.92 -23.18 -14.99
N SER A 59 7.90 -22.72 -14.23
CA SER A 59 8.08 -22.35 -12.82
C SER A 59 8.53 -23.54 -11.99
N ARG A 60 7.98 -24.74 -12.26
CA ARG A 60 8.38 -25.98 -11.58
C ARG A 60 9.81 -26.34 -11.89
N SER A 61 10.23 -26.23 -13.16
CA SER A 61 11.60 -26.55 -13.56
C SER A 61 12.64 -25.70 -12.82
N ILE A 62 12.34 -24.44 -12.50
CA ILE A 62 13.22 -23.61 -11.67
C ILE A 62 13.39 -24.17 -10.26
N LEU A 63 12.29 -24.62 -9.64
CA LEU A 63 12.34 -25.24 -8.32
C LEU A 63 13.02 -26.61 -8.38
N SER A 64 12.66 -27.45 -9.35
CA SER A 64 13.25 -28.78 -9.53
C SER A 64 14.76 -28.75 -9.75
N ALA A 65 15.30 -27.64 -10.28
CA ALA A 65 16.74 -27.43 -10.39
C ALA A 65 17.44 -27.22 -9.02
N LYS A 66 16.68 -26.89 -7.96
CA LYS A 66 17.17 -26.72 -6.58
C LYS A 66 17.01 -27.98 -5.72
N GLY A 67 15.97 -28.77 -5.97
CA GLY A 67 15.71 -29.99 -5.20
C GLY A 67 14.41 -30.68 -5.63
N ALA A 68 14.11 -31.80 -4.99
CA ALA A 68 12.81 -32.47 -5.14
C ALA A 68 11.83 -31.89 -4.11
N PHE A 69 10.65 -31.49 -4.56
CA PHE A 69 9.61 -30.89 -3.71
C PHE A 69 8.35 -31.73 -3.71
N ILE A 70 7.68 -31.79 -2.57
CA ILE A 70 6.45 -32.54 -2.36
C ILE A 70 5.30 -31.53 -2.24
N GLY A 71 4.24 -31.74 -3.02
CA GLY A 71 3.06 -30.89 -3.01
C GLY A 71 2.06 -31.30 -4.07
N THR A 72 0.82 -30.86 -3.91
CA THR A 72 -0.24 -31.09 -4.88
C THR A 72 -0.08 -30.18 -6.11
N GLU A 73 -0.77 -30.50 -7.19
CA GLU A 73 -0.86 -29.64 -8.39
C GLU A 73 -1.33 -28.22 -8.03
N ALA A 74 -2.25 -28.11 -7.06
CA ALA A 74 -2.77 -26.85 -6.56
C ALA A 74 -1.72 -26.06 -5.77
N ASP A 75 -0.85 -26.73 -4.99
CA ASP A 75 0.24 -26.07 -4.26
C ASP A 75 1.23 -25.42 -5.24
N TRP A 76 1.59 -26.17 -6.28
CA TRP A 76 2.48 -25.66 -7.33
C TRP A 76 1.88 -24.46 -8.08
N GLN A 77 0.59 -24.53 -8.42
CA GLN A 77 -0.11 -23.42 -9.07
C GLN A 77 -0.16 -22.20 -8.15
N THR A 78 -0.52 -22.40 -6.89
CA THR A 78 -0.57 -21.35 -5.86
C THR A 78 0.80 -20.68 -5.69
N LEU A 79 1.89 -21.46 -5.67
CA LEU A 79 3.24 -20.93 -5.58
C LEU A 79 3.63 -20.11 -6.83
N SER A 80 3.34 -20.64 -8.03
CA SER A 80 3.61 -19.92 -9.28
C SER A 80 2.86 -18.58 -9.33
N ASP A 81 1.58 -18.58 -8.96
CA ASP A 81 0.74 -17.38 -8.93
C ASP A 81 1.21 -16.37 -7.88
N ARG A 82 1.59 -16.85 -6.68
CA ARG A 82 2.10 -16.03 -5.57
C ARG A 82 3.36 -15.25 -5.94
N TYR A 83 4.22 -15.83 -6.78
CA TYR A 83 5.43 -15.15 -7.25
C TYR A 83 5.33 -14.66 -8.68
N ALA A 84 4.12 -14.71 -9.29
CA ALA A 84 3.87 -14.36 -10.68
C ALA A 84 4.91 -14.93 -11.65
N GLY A 85 5.36 -16.17 -11.41
CA GLY A 85 6.38 -16.83 -12.22
C GLY A 85 7.78 -16.20 -12.20
N ASN A 86 8.11 -15.33 -11.23
CA ASN A 86 9.42 -14.68 -11.14
C ASN A 86 10.53 -15.72 -10.84
N PRO A 87 11.47 -16.00 -11.77
CA PRO A 87 12.46 -17.06 -11.58
C PRO A 87 13.38 -16.83 -10.38
N LEU A 88 13.74 -15.57 -10.09
CA LEU A 88 14.62 -15.25 -8.97
C LEU A 88 13.89 -15.46 -7.64
N ALA A 89 12.65 -14.97 -7.51
CA ALA A 89 11.86 -15.17 -6.31
C ALA A 89 11.60 -16.66 -6.05
N LEU A 90 11.23 -17.41 -7.10
CA LEU A 90 11.06 -18.86 -7.04
C LEU A 90 12.35 -19.57 -6.59
N LYS A 91 13.52 -19.14 -7.09
CA LYS A 91 14.81 -19.72 -6.71
C LYS A 91 15.20 -19.42 -5.25
N ILE A 92 14.90 -18.22 -4.76
CA ILE A 92 15.13 -17.84 -3.36
C ILE A 92 14.25 -18.70 -2.44
N VAL A 93 12.95 -18.75 -2.76
CA VAL A 93 11.96 -19.43 -1.93
C VAL A 93 12.15 -20.94 -1.98
N ALA A 94 12.63 -21.51 -3.08
CA ALA A 94 13.00 -22.92 -3.17
C ALA A 94 13.99 -23.34 -2.06
N SER A 95 15.03 -22.52 -1.82
CA SER A 95 16.00 -22.78 -0.76
C SER A 95 15.33 -22.71 0.62
N THR A 96 14.48 -21.71 0.86
CA THR A 96 13.72 -21.58 2.12
C THR A 96 12.80 -22.78 2.37
N ILE A 97 12.06 -23.24 1.35
CA ILE A 97 11.17 -24.40 1.45
C ILE A 97 11.98 -25.66 1.78
N GLN A 98 13.11 -25.86 1.10
CA GLN A 98 13.96 -27.02 1.32
C GLN A 98 14.54 -27.05 2.73
N GLU A 99 15.04 -25.90 3.21
CA GLU A 99 15.74 -25.79 4.49
C GLU A 99 14.82 -25.75 5.70
N LEU A 100 13.67 -25.06 5.61
CA LEU A 100 12.78 -24.83 6.75
C LEU A 100 11.54 -25.73 6.77
N PHE A 101 11.16 -26.29 5.63
CA PHE A 101 9.92 -27.07 5.47
C PHE A 101 10.17 -28.44 4.85
N GLU A 102 11.42 -28.91 4.85
CA GLU A 102 11.81 -30.23 4.33
C GLU A 102 11.30 -30.50 2.90
N SER A 103 11.25 -29.46 2.06
CA SER A 103 10.75 -29.51 0.68
C SER A 103 9.23 -29.72 0.53
N ASN A 104 8.45 -29.53 1.60
CA ASN A 104 6.99 -29.61 1.61
C ASN A 104 6.34 -28.27 1.24
N LEU A 105 5.75 -28.21 0.04
CA LEU A 105 5.08 -27.01 -0.47
C LEU A 105 3.81 -26.67 0.30
N THR A 106 3.02 -27.68 0.66
CA THR A 106 1.74 -27.48 1.36
C THR A 106 1.98 -26.82 2.72
N GLU A 107 2.97 -27.29 3.47
CA GLU A 107 3.34 -26.74 4.77
C GLU A 107 3.83 -25.29 4.65
N PHE A 108 4.72 -25.03 3.69
CA PHE A 108 5.19 -23.68 3.39
C PHE A 108 4.04 -22.73 3.03
N LEU A 109 3.14 -23.15 2.14
CA LEU A 109 2.02 -22.32 1.69
C LEU A 109 1.03 -22.01 2.81
N THR A 110 0.89 -22.94 3.77
CA THR A 110 0.04 -22.79 4.96
C THR A 110 0.53 -21.68 5.89
N GLN A 111 1.84 -21.42 5.94
CA GLN A 111 2.39 -20.30 6.74
C GLN A 111 1.98 -18.93 6.20
N GLY A 112 1.54 -18.84 4.94
CA GLY A 112 1.07 -17.59 4.33
C GLY A 112 2.16 -16.57 4.03
N ALA A 113 3.40 -16.75 4.48
CA ALA A 113 4.51 -15.85 4.21
C ALA A 113 4.86 -15.79 2.71
N ILE A 114 4.99 -14.58 2.18
CA ILE A 114 5.28 -14.30 0.76
C ILE A 114 6.65 -13.63 0.59
N VAL A 115 7.10 -12.84 1.57
CA VAL A 115 8.35 -12.06 1.48
C VAL A 115 9.33 -12.48 2.58
N PHE A 116 10.46 -13.03 2.15
CA PHE A 116 11.60 -13.40 3.01
C PHE A 116 12.73 -12.38 2.90
N ASP A 117 13.73 -12.46 3.78
CA ASP A 117 14.79 -11.45 3.90
C ASP A 117 15.49 -11.11 2.59
N ASP A 118 15.83 -12.11 1.76
CA ASP A 118 16.47 -11.87 0.46
C ASP A 118 15.57 -11.10 -0.51
N ILE A 119 14.28 -11.45 -0.58
CA ILE A 119 13.30 -10.75 -1.41
C ILE A 119 13.07 -9.33 -0.86
N ARG A 120 12.95 -9.20 0.47
CA ARG A 120 12.78 -7.93 1.17
C ARG A 120 13.93 -6.98 0.89
N ASN A 121 15.17 -7.49 0.93
CA ASN A 121 16.38 -6.71 0.65
C ASN A 121 16.43 -6.25 -0.81
N LEU A 122 16.12 -7.13 -1.76
CA LEU A 122 16.09 -6.79 -3.19
C LEU A 122 15.04 -5.71 -3.51
N LEU A 123 13.83 -5.86 -2.98
CA LEU A 123 12.74 -4.89 -3.16
C LEU A 123 13.02 -3.60 -2.41
N GLY A 124 13.56 -3.65 -1.20
CA GLY A 124 13.98 -2.49 -0.41
C GLY A 124 14.95 -1.58 -1.15
N GLN A 125 15.98 -2.16 -1.76
CA GLN A 125 16.92 -1.38 -2.58
C GLN A 125 16.25 -0.66 -3.78
N GLN A 126 15.18 -1.22 -4.35
CA GLN A 126 14.44 -0.55 -5.43
C GLN A 126 13.48 0.51 -4.89
N PHE A 127 12.81 0.20 -3.79
CA PHE A 127 11.84 1.06 -3.13
C PHE A 127 12.49 2.33 -2.57
N ASP A 128 13.67 2.22 -1.96
CA ASP A 128 14.37 3.36 -1.36
C ASP A 128 14.82 4.39 -2.42
N ARG A 129 14.96 3.96 -3.68
CA ARG A 129 15.30 4.81 -4.83
C ARG A 129 14.10 5.51 -5.47
N LEU A 130 12.91 5.34 -4.91
CA LEU A 130 11.69 6.00 -5.37
C LEU A 130 11.58 7.39 -4.74
N SER A 131 11.08 8.34 -5.53
CA SER A 131 10.59 9.62 -5.04
C SER A 131 9.40 9.44 -4.11
N HIS A 132 9.07 10.47 -3.32
CA HIS A 132 7.91 10.44 -2.42
C HIS A 132 6.61 10.09 -3.15
N LEU A 133 6.33 10.77 -4.27
CA LEU A 133 5.13 10.49 -5.07
C LEU A 133 5.09 9.06 -5.62
N GLU A 134 6.24 8.51 -6.05
CA GLU A 134 6.32 7.11 -6.47
C GLU A 134 6.04 6.16 -5.30
N LYS A 135 6.51 6.45 -4.08
CA LYS A 135 6.21 5.66 -2.87
C LYS A 135 4.74 5.75 -2.49
N ASP A 136 4.14 6.94 -2.54
CA ASP A 136 2.72 7.14 -2.25
C ASP A 136 1.85 6.31 -3.20
N MET A 137 2.17 6.31 -4.49
CA MET A 137 1.49 5.47 -5.48
C MET A 137 1.66 3.98 -5.22
N MET A 138 2.85 3.56 -4.77
CA MET A 138 3.07 2.16 -4.40
C MET A 138 2.17 1.76 -3.23
N TYR A 139 2.05 2.59 -2.20
CA TYR A 139 1.15 2.30 -1.08
C TYR A 139 -0.32 2.26 -1.51
N TRP A 140 -0.78 3.21 -2.32
CA TRP A 140 -2.16 3.24 -2.82
C TRP A 140 -2.52 2.02 -3.67
N LEU A 141 -1.62 1.60 -4.57
CA LEU A 141 -1.80 0.38 -5.36
C LEU A 141 -1.84 -0.87 -4.48
N ALA A 142 -1.04 -0.90 -3.40
CA ALA A 142 -1.12 -1.97 -2.43
C ALA A 142 -2.49 -1.95 -1.72
N ILE A 143 -2.88 -0.83 -1.12
CA ILE A 143 -4.15 -0.66 -0.40
C ILE A 143 -5.37 -1.05 -1.25
N ALA A 144 -5.37 -0.74 -2.54
CA ALA A 144 -6.50 -1.01 -3.42
C ALA A 144 -6.89 -2.50 -3.53
N ARG A 145 -5.92 -3.42 -3.44
CA ARG A 145 -6.08 -4.90 -3.59
C ARG A 145 -6.74 -5.38 -4.89
N GLU A 146 -7.06 -4.48 -5.81
CA GLU A 146 -7.47 -4.76 -7.18
C GLU A 146 -6.86 -3.72 -8.13
N PRO A 147 -6.77 -4.00 -9.44
CA PRO A 147 -6.28 -3.01 -10.40
C PRO A 147 -7.16 -1.76 -10.40
N ILE A 148 -6.55 -0.58 -10.29
CA ILE A 148 -7.27 0.72 -10.23
C ILE A 148 -6.92 1.62 -11.40
N THR A 149 -7.79 2.58 -11.70
CA THR A 149 -7.57 3.54 -12.79
C THR A 149 -6.65 4.69 -12.36
N PHE A 150 -6.21 5.48 -13.34
CA PHE A 150 -5.51 6.74 -13.07
C PHE A 150 -6.37 7.72 -12.24
N ALA A 151 -7.68 7.74 -12.47
CA ALA A 151 -8.59 8.66 -11.79
C ALA A 151 -8.73 8.29 -10.31
N ASP A 152 -8.86 6.99 -10.01
CA ASP A 152 -8.93 6.50 -8.63
C ASP A 152 -7.64 6.85 -7.87
N LEU A 153 -6.48 6.60 -8.49
CA LEU A 153 -5.19 6.91 -7.87
C LEU A 153 -4.98 8.42 -7.66
N GLN A 154 -5.51 9.26 -8.55
CA GLN A 154 -5.47 10.71 -8.39
C GLN A 154 -6.38 11.18 -7.25
N ASP A 155 -7.57 10.61 -7.14
CA ASP A 155 -8.58 10.93 -6.13
C ASP A 155 -8.20 10.48 -4.70
N ASP A 156 -7.30 9.49 -4.59
CA ASP A 156 -6.77 9.02 -3.31
C ASP A 156 -5.58 9.87 -2.78
N LEU A 157 -4.94 10.70 -3.61
CA LEU A 157 -3.80 11.51 -3.15
C LEU A 157 -4.26 12.79 -2.48
N ILE A 158 -3.84 13.00 -1.22
CA ILE A 158 -4.09 14.28 -0.50
C ILE A 158 -3.43 15.46 -1.22
N THR A 159 -2.18 15.26 -1.67
CA THR A 159 -1.45 16.34 -2.35
C THR A 159 -1.94 16.43 -3.79
N ASN A 160 -2.40 17.62 -4.18
CA ASN A 160 -2.72 17.97 -5.57
C ASN A 160 -1.44 18.07 -6.43
N ALA A 161 -0.82 16.93 -6.70
CA ALA A 161 0.28 16.84 -7.64
C ALA A 161 -0.25 17.13 -9.06
N PRO A 162 0.48 17.90 -9.89
CA PRO A 162 0.10 18.10 -11.28
C PRO A 162 -0.05 16.77 -12.01
N LYS A 163 -1.07 16.64 -12.88
CA LYS A 163 -1.31 15.40 -13.65
C LYS A 163 -0.07 14.93 -14.42
N SER A 164 0.75 15.85 -14.91
CA SER A 164 2.02 15.52 -15.57
C SER A 164 2.99 14.77 -14.65
N LYS A 165 3.10 15.18 -13.38
CA LYS A 165 3.95 14.51 -12.37
C LYS A 165 3.44 13.13 -12.02
N LEU A 166 2.11 12.96 -11.92
CA LEU A 166 1.49 11.64 -11.73
C LEU A 166 1.81 10.69 -12.89
N ILE A 167 1.67 11.17 -14.13
CA ILE A 167 1.99 10.38 -15.32
C ILE A 167 3.49 10.04 -15.37
N GLU A 168 4.38 10.97 -15.01
CA GLU A 168 5.82 10.74 -14.91
C GLU A 168 6.15 9.65 -13.89
N ALA A 169 5.52 9.70 -12.71
CA ALA A 169 5.70 8.74 -11.62
C ALA A 169 5.21 7.33 -12.03
N ILE A 170 3.99 7.21 -12.55
CA ILE A 170 3.46 5.93 -13.07
C ILE A 170 4.37 5.37 -14.16
N SER A 171 4.78 6.21 -15.12
CA SER A 171 5.67 5.78 -16.20
C SER A 171 7.03 5.31 -15.66
N SER A 172 7.52 5.94 -14.60
CA SER A 172 8.75 5.54 -13.92
C SER A 172 8.60 4.19 -13.21
N LEU A 173 7.51 3.98 -12.48
CA LEU A 173 7.21 2.72 -11.79
C LEU A 173 7.04 1.55 -12.77
N ILE A 174 6.34 1.77 -13.90
CA ILE A 174 6.21 0.77 -14.98
C ILE A 174 7.57 0.44 -15.57
N ARG A 175 8.38 1.47 -15.87
CA ARG A 175 9.73 1.25 -16.42
C ARG A 175 10.60 0.44 -15.48
N ARG A 176 10.48 0.63 -14.16
CA ARG A 176 11.20 -0.13 -13.13
C ARG A 176 10.59 -1.51 -12.87
N SER A 177 9.51 -1.87 -13.57
CA SER A 177 8.75 -3.11 -13.38
C SER A 177 8.25 -3.32 -11.94
N LEU A 178 7.98 -2.23 -11.21
CA LEU A 178 7.39 -2.28 -9.87
C LEU A 178 5.87 -2.30 -9.90
N ILE A 179 5.28 -1.81 -10.98
CA ILE A 179 3.84 -1.85 -11.24
C ILE A 179 3.57 -2.39 -12.64
N GLU A 180 2.40 -2.98 -12.80
CA GLU A 180 1.89 -3.50 -14.05
C GLU A 180 0.73 -2.64 -14.54
N LYS A 181 0.56 -2.63 -15.87
CA LYS A 181 -0.53 -1.93 -16.53
C LYS A 181 -1.30 -2.94 -17.38
N ALA A 182 -2.59 -3.09 -17.09
CA ALA A 182 -3.53 -3.87 -17.88
C ALA A 182 -4.61 -2.92 -18.40
N ALA A 183 -4.60 -2.64 -19.72
CA ALA A 183 -5.43 -1.60 -20.33
C ALA A 183 -5.26 -0.24 -19.63
N ASN A 184 -6.31 0.28 -18.99
CA ASN A 184 -6.34 1.54 -18.24
C ASN A 184 -6.19 1.35 -16.71
N HIS A 185 -5.91 0.14 -16.26
CA HIS A 185 -5.74 -0.18 -14.84
C HIS A 185 -4.28 -0.45 -14.48
N TYR A 186 -3.93 -0.14 -13.25
CA TYR A 186 -2.60 -0.30 -12.67
C TYR A 186 -2.68 -1.20 -11.44
N THR A 187 -1.69 -2.08 -11.29
CA THR A 187 -1.59 -2.99 -10.13
C THR A 187 -0.12 -3.29 -9.82
N GLN A 188 0.13 -4.00 -8.74
CA GLN A 188 1.45 -4.56 -8.40
C GLN A 188 1.44 -6.07 -8.61
N GLN A 189 2.61 -6.64 -8.89
CA GLN A 189 2.79 -8.09 -8.77
C GLN A 189 2.59 -8.51 -7.31
N PRO A 190 2.07 -9.71 -7.03
CA PRO A 190 1.73 -10.11 -5.66
C PRO A 190 2.88 -9.94 -4.67
N VAL A 191 4.09 -10.41 -5.00
CA VAL A 191 5.27 -10.25 -4.13
C VAL A 191 5.65 -8.78 -3.84
N VAL A 192 5.44 -7.88 -4.80
CA VAL A 192 5.69 -6.43 -4.63
C VAL A 192 4.60 -5.79 -3.79
N MET A 193 3.35 -6.23 -3.97
CA MET A 193 2.20 -5.80 -3.19
C MET A 193 2.38 -6.18 -1.73
N GLU A 194 2.73 -7.43 -1.44
CA GLU A 194 2.99 -7.90 -0.07
C GLU A 194 4.13 -7.11 0.57
N TYR A 195 5.27 -6.94 -0.12
CA TYR A 195 6.37 -6.12 0.39
C TYR A 195 5.93 -4.69 0.74
N THR A 196 5.13 -4.07 -0.13
CA THR A 196 4.65 -2.69 0.08
C THR A 196 3.66 -2.62 1.24
N THR A 197 2.87 -3.68 1.44
CA THR A 197 1.91 -3.83 2.54
C THR A 197 2.63 -3.98 3.88
N ASP A 198 3.61 -4.88 3.94
CA ASP A 198 4.47 -5.07 5.12
C ASP A 198 5.13 -3.74 5.52
N ARG A 199 5.62 -2.99 4.53
CA ARG A 199 6.25 -1.69 4.78
C ARG A 199 5.25 -0.64 5.27
N LEU A 200 4.03 -0.61 4.73
CA LEU A 200 2.95 0.27 5.21
C LEU A 200 2.65 -0.01 6.69
N ILE A 201 2.44 -1.28 7.03
CA ILE A 201 2.14 -1.73 8.41
C ILE A 201 3.32 -1.43 9.34
N ALA A 202 4.55 -1.62 8.87
CA ALA A 202 5.73 -1.32 9.67
C ALA A 202 5.80 0.16 10.04
N VAL A 203 5.70 1.05 9.05
CA VAL A 203 5.79 2.50 9.26
C VAL A 203 4.61 3.01 10.08
N VAL A 204 3.38 2.62 9.74
CA VAL A 204 2.20 3.04 10.52
C VAL A 204 2.25 2.47 11.94
N GLY A 205 2.74 1.25 12.13
CA GLY A 205 2.95 0.68 13.46
C GLY A 205 3.96 1.47 14.29
N GLU A 206 5.03 1.98 13.68
CA GLU A 206 5.99 2.87 14.32
C GLU A 206 5.36 4.24 14.67
N GLU A 207 4.63 4.87 13.75
CA GLU A 207 3.90 6.13 14.00
C GLU A 207 2.94 6.01 15.18
N LEU A 208 2.16 4.93 15.24
CA LEU A 208 1.16 4.73 16.28
C LEU A 208 1.77 4.29 17.62
N SER A 209 2.93 3.64 17.61
CA SER A 209 3.64 3.24 18.84
C SER A 209 4.67 4.25 19.34
N ASP A 210 4.84 5.38 18.64
CA ASP A 210 5.82 6.42 18.97
C ASP A 210 5.74 6.84 20.46
N PRO A 211 6.85 6.85 21.22
CA PRO A 211 6.84 7.22 22.63
C PRO A 211 6.31 8.62 22.92
N ARG A 212 6.39 9.55 21.94
CA ARG A 212 5.93 10.95 22.08
C ARG A 212 4.43 11.09 22.38
N TRP A 213 3.64 10.05 22.13
CA TRP A 213 2.22 10.03 22.50
C TRP A 213 1.98 9.80 24.00
N ALA A 214 2.96 9.29 24.76
CA ALA A 214 2.80 9.04 26.18
C ALA A 214 2.95 10.34 27.00
N PRO A 215 2.01 10.66 27.91
CA PRO A 215 2.05 11.89 28.72
C PRO A 215 3.25 11.95 29.68
N GLU A 216 3.89 10.81 29.98
CA GLU A 216 5.06 10.72 30.87
C GLU A 216 6.39 11.09 30.18
N ALA A 217 6.35 11.34 28.86
CA ALA A 217 7.54 11.66 28.07
C ALA A 217 8.08 13.09 28.32
N GLU A 218 7.32 13.95 28.99
CA GLU A 218 7.76 15.30 29.40
C GLU A 218 8.94 15.28 30.40
N ALA A 219 9.13 14.19 31.16
CA ALA A 219 10.16 14.16 32.22
C ALA A 219 11.54 13.62 31.79
N GLN A 220 11.70 13.06 30.57
CA GLN A 220 12.97 12.44 30.14
C GLN A 220 13.43 12.83 28.72
N ILE A 221 12.63 13.56 27.94
CA ILE A 221 12.98 13.96 26.56
C ILE A 221 13.98 15.12 26.49
N GLU A 222 14.21 15.89 27.58
CA GLU A 222 15.24 16.95 27.59
C GLU A 222 16.69 16.43 27.37
N ALA A 223 16.94 15.12 27.40
CA ALA A 223 18.29 14.58 27.24
C ALA A 223 18.69 14.26 25.78
N GLN A 224 17.75 14.05 24.85
CA GLN A 224 18.08 13.67 23.46
C GLN A 224 17.07 14.28 22.48
N ALA A 225 17.27 15.56 22.19
CA ALA A 225 16.53 16.28 21.16
C ALA A 225 16.65 15.59 19.79
N GLN A 226 15.63 14.81 19.42
CA GLN A 226 15.30 14.61 18.01
C GLN A 226 14.69 15.91 17.47
N PRO A 227 14.94 16.26 16.19
CA PRO A 227 14.49 17.54 15.65
C PRO A 227 12.96 17.65 15.75
N ALA A 228 12.48 18.74 16.33
CA ALA A 228 11.07 19.09 16.51
C ALA A 228 10.26 19.20 15.20
N ASP A 229 10.90 19.01 14.04
CA ASP A 229 10.34 19.23 12.71
C ASP A 229 9.82 17.96 12.01
N GLN A 230 9.90 16.77 12.63
CA GLN A 230 9.36 15.55 12.03
C GLN A 230 7.89 15.31 12.40
N PRO A 231 6.98 15.20 11.41
CA PRO A 231 5.57 14.94 11.66
C PRO A 231 5.38 13.60 12.39
N LEU A 232 4.51 13.59 13.41
CA LEU A 232 4.17 12.39 14.18
C LEU A 232 3.42 11.35 13.34
N LEU A 233 2.60 11.82 12.39
CA LEU A 233 1.81 10.99 11.49
C LEU A 233 2.20 11.34 10.05
N THR A 234 2.60 10.32 9.27
CA THR A 234 2.81 10.46 7.83
C THR A 234 1.83 9.57 7.10
N LEU A 235 2.13 8.28 6.95
CA LEU A 235 1.28 7.34 6.22
C LEU A 235 -0.09 7.15 6.89
N PHE A 236 -0.16 7.22 8.22
CA PHE A 236 -1.45 7.14 8.91
C PHE A 236 -2.38 8.32 8.59
N HIS A 237 -1.81 9.48 8.24
CA HIS A 237 -2.58 10.64 7.80
C HIS A 237 -2.79 10.66 6.28
N THR A 238 -1.80 10.25 5.49
CA THR A 238 -1.82 10.37 4.02
C THR A 238 -2.46 9.23 3.27
N HIS A 239 -2.64 8.08 3.90
CA HIS A 239 -3.15 6.87 3.24
C HIS A 239 -4.29 6.24 4.02
N ALA A 240 -5.33 5.77 3.32
CA ALA A 240 -6.38 4.97 3.94
C ALA A 240 -5.84 3.57 4.26
N LEU A 241 -6.02 3.08 5.49
CA LEU A 241 -5.75 1.69 5.82
C LEU A 241 -6.89 0.76 5.35
N LEU A 242 -8.07 1.33 5.15
CA LEU A 242 -9.27 0.68 4.63
C LEU A 242 -10.06 1.70 3.80
N LYS A 243 -10.50 1.32 2.60
CA LYS A 243 -11.39 2.15 1.79
C LYS A 243 -12.84 1.71 2.01
N ALA A 244 -13.67 2.55 2.63
CA ALA A 244 -15.05 2.15 2.96
C ALA A 244 -15.99 1.91 1.75
N PRO A 245 -16.01 2.72 0.67
CA PRO A 245 -16.98 2.53 -0.41
C PRO A 245 -16.40 1.64 -1.52
N VAL A 246 -15.98 0.43 -1.16
CA VAL A 246 -15.51 -0.61 -2.10
C VAL A 246 -16.34 -1.87 -1.93
N LYS A 247 -16.19 -2.83 -2.85
CA LYS A 247 -16.87 -4.13 -2.76
C LYS A 247 -16.47 -4.84 -1.46
N ASP A 248 -17.41 -5.54 -0.83
CA ASP A 248 -17.18 -6.14 0.50
C ASP A 248 -15.98 -7.08 0.55
N TYR A 249 -15.80 -7.92 -0.47
CA TYR A 249 -14.64 -8.82 -0.53
C TYR A 249 -13.29 -8.07 -0.59
N ILE A 250 -13.26 -6.85 -1.14
CA ILE A 250 -12.04 -6.01 -1.16
C ILE A 250 -11.79 -5.46 0.24
N ARG A 251 -12.84 -4.98 0.90
CA ARG A 251 -12.79 -4.45 2.27
C ARG A 251 -12.36 -5.51 3.28
N ASP A 252 -12.88 -6.73 3.14
CA ASP A 252 -12.50 -7.87 3.97
C ASP A 252 -11.02 -8.24 3.76
N ARG A 253 -10.56 -8.21 2.50
CA ARG A 253 -9.13 -8.40 2.19
C ARG A 253 -8.27 -7.30 2.80
N GLN A 254 -8.63 -6.03 2.65
CA GLN A 254 -7.93 -4.89 3.28
C GLN A 254 -7.85 -5.07 4.80
N SER A 255 -8.95 -5.46 5.44
CA SER A 255 -8.99 -5.71 6.88
C SER A 255 -8.02 -6.83 7.28
N ARG A 256 -8.07 -7.96 6.58
CA ARG A 256 -7.24 -9.14 6.86
C ARG A 256 -5.75 -8.91 6.63
N VAL A 257 -5.38 -8.15 5.60
CA VAL A 257 -3.97 -7.97 5.21
C VAL A 257 -3.35 -6.66 5.69
N ILE A 258 -4.13 -5.71 6.21
CA ILE A 258 -3.64 -4.41 6.71
C ILE A 258 -4.05 -4.19 8.17
N LEU A 259 -5.35 -4.15 8.46
CA LEU A 259 -5.82 -3.76 9.80
C LEU A 259 -5.51 -4.82 10.87
N GLU A 260 -5.78 -6.10 10.59
CA GLU A 260 -5.54 -7.20 11.52
C GLU A 260 -4.06 -7.31 11.89
N PRO A 261 -3.10 -7.40 10.94
CA PRO A 261 -1.69 -7.51 11.30
C PRO A 261 -1.13 -6.24 11.94
N LEU A 262 -1.66 -5.06 11.58
CA LEU A 262 -1.30 -3.80 12.26
C LEU A 262 -1.75 -3.83 13.72
N ILE A 263 -2.98 -4.27 14.01
CA ILE A 263 -3.48 -4.39 15.38
C ILE A 263 -2.68 -5.43 16.16
N GLU A 264 -2.36 -6.58 15.56
CA GLU A 264 -1.51 -7.60 16.20
C GLU A 264 -0.16 -7.01 16.59
N LYS A 265 0.51 -6.31 15.65
CA LYS A 265 1.76 -5.59 15.91
C LYS A 265 1.62 -4.57 17.04
N LEU A 266 0.56 -3.76 17.03
CA LEU A 266 0.32 -2.76 18.07
C LEU A 266 0.03 -3.40 19.43
N VAL A 267 -0.70 -4.50 19.49
CA VAL A 267 -0.94 -5.26 20.73
C VAL A 267 0.37 -5.83 21.26
N THR A 268 1.27 -6.30 20.40
CA THR A 268 2.61 -6.73 20.83
C THR A 268 3.43 -5.58 21.41
N LEU A 269 3.44 -4.41 20.76
CA LEU A 269 4.24 -3.25 21.19
C LEU A 269 3.65 -2.55 22.42
N LEU A 270 2.33 -2.40 22.48
CA LEU A 270 1.56 -1.73 23.53
C LEU A 270 0.99 -2.72 24.56
N LYS A 271 1.44 -3.98 24.51
CA LYS A 271 1.18 -5.09 25.43
C LYS A 271 -0.26 -5.62 25.48
N SER A 272 -1.27 -4.85 25.06
CA SER A 272 -2.67 -5.25 25.18
C SER A 272 -3.60 -4.46 24.27
N LYS A 273 -4.79 -5.00 23.94
CA LYS A 273 -5.83 -4.28 23.19
C LYS A 273 -6.25 -2.96 23.89
N PRO A 274 -6.49 -2.92 25.22
CA PRO A 274 -6.72 -1.65 25.91
C PRO A 274 -5.58 -0.65 25.79
N GLY A 275 -4.32 -1.11 25.76
CA GLY A 275 -3.16 -0.26 25.51
C GLY A 275 -3.19 0.39 24.12
N VAL A 276 -3.61 -0.36 23.10
CA VAL A 276 -3.86 0.19 21.75
C VAL A 276 -4.97 1.23 21.78
N VAL A 277 -6.12 0.94 22.41
CA VAL A 277 -7.24 1.89 22.52
C VAL A 277 -6.81 3.18 23.23
N HIS A 278 -6.06 3.06 24.32
CA HIS A 278 -5.53 4.23 25.04
C HIS A 278 -4.63 5.08 24.14
N ARG A 279 -3.76 4.44 23.35
CA ARG A 279 -2.91 5.14 22.39
C ARG A 279 -3.70 5.82 21.27
N LEU A 280 -4.73 5.16 20.74
CA LEU A 280 -5.61 5.78 19.74
C LEU A 280 -6.38 6.98 20.31
N ASN A 281 -6.76 6.96 21.59
CA ASN A 281 -7.36 8.13 22.25
C ASN A 281 -6.38 9.31 22.37
N GLN A 282 -5.09 9.06 22.64
CA GLN A 282 -4.06 10.12 22.64
C GLN A 282 -3.91 10.75 21.24
N ILE A 283 -3.95 9.91 20.21
CA ILE A 283 -3.88 10.38 18.82
C ILE A 283 -5.14 11.16 18.46
N LEU A 284 -6.34 10.72 18.88
CA LEU A 284 -7.58 11.47 18.69
C LEU A 284 -7.47 12.88 19.28
N ALA A 285 -6.99 13.00 20.52
CA ALA A 285 -6.79 14.30 21.16
C ALA A 285 -5.82 15.19 20.36
N TYR A 286 -4.75 14.62 19.79
CA TYR A 286 -3.85 15.33 18.90
C TYR A 286 -4.52 15.76 17.58
N LEU A 287 -5.33 14.91 16.96
CA LEU A 287 -6.07 15.28 15.75
C LEU A 287 -7.01 16.47 16.02
N GLN A 288 -7.67 16.47 17.18
CA GLN A 288 -8.54 17.56 17.61
C GLN A 288 -7.80 18.86 17.94
N ALA A 289 -6.52 18.77 18.35
CA ALA A 289 -5.71 19.95 18.64
C ALA A 289 -5.05 20.54 17.38
N GLU A 290 -4.50 19.69 16.52
CA GLU A 290 -3.54 20.11 15.48
C GLU A 290 -4.03 19.92 14.04
N LEU A 291 -5.03 19.05 13.81
CA LEU A 291 -5.45 18.64 12.45
C LEU A 291 -6.94 18.86 12.17
N VAL A 292 -7.60 19.75 12.90
CA VAL A 292 -8.98 20.18 12.63
C VAL A 292 -9.08 20.76 11.22
N ASN A 293 -10.08 20.33 10.45
CA ASN A 293 -10.29 20.69 9.04
C ASN A 293 -9.12 20.36 8.10
N SER A 294 -8.13 19.58 8.53
CA SER A 294 -7.02 19.14 7.68
C SER A 294 -7.43 17.94 6.82
N PRO A 295 -7.42 18.04 5.48
CA PRO A 295 -7.80 16.93 4.61
C PRO A 295 -6.89 15.71 4.83
N GLY A 296 -7.48 14.53 5.05
CA GLY A 296 -6.72 13.29 5.11
C GLY A 296 -7.49 12.11 5.69
N TYR A 297 -6.73 11.04 5.94
CA TYR A 297 -7.27 9.73 6.28
C TYR A 297 -7.14 9.38 7.77
N ALA A 298 -6.42 10.18 8.57
CA ALA A 298 -6.17 9.88 9.98
C ALA A 298 -7.47 9.64 10.78
N GLY A 299 -8.48 10.51 10.63
CA GLY A 299 -9.76 10.37 11.33
C GLY A 299 -10.50 9.10 10.96
N GLY A 300 -10.57 8.77 9.66
CA GLY A 300 -11.20 7.55 9.18
C GLY A 300 -10.43 6.28 9.57
N ASN A 301 -9.10 6.31 9.49
CA ASN A 301 -8.23 5.22 9.93
C ASN A 301 -8.42 4.93 11.42
N LEU A 302 -8.52 5.97 12.23
CA LEU A 302 -8.72 5.86 13.68
C LEU A 302 -10.07 5.21 14.01
N LEU A 303 -11.15 5.61 13.33
CA LEU A 303 -12.47 4.94 13.47
C LEU A 303 -12.44 3.49 13.00
N ASN A 304 -11.78 3.20 11.88
CA ASN A 304 -11.65 1.83 11.37
C ASN A 304 -10.89 0.93 12.35
N LEU A 305 -9.83 1.45 12.99
CA LEU A 305 -9.10 0.74 14.04
C LEU A 305 -9.95 0.53 15.31
N PHE A 306 -10.67 1.55 15.79
CA PHE A 306 -11.58 1.38 16.94
C PHE A 306 -12.66 0.35 16.68
N ARG A 307 -13.23 0.35 15.47
CA ARG A 307 -14.20 -0.66 15.03
C ARG A 307 -13.60 -2.06 15.06
N GLN A 308 -12.41 -2.25 14.49
CA GLN A 308 -11.74 -3.56 14.47
C GLN A 308 -11.35 -4.04 15.88
N LEU A 309 -11.10 -3.12 16.81
CA LEU A 309 -10.87 -3.40 18.23
C LEU A 309 -12.17 -3.62 19.02
N VAL A 310 -13.35 -3.43 18.41
CA VAL A 310 -14.67 -3.51 19.06
C VAL A 310 -14.76 -2.56 20.26
N THR A 311 -14.33 -1.31 20.06
CA THR A 311 -14.33 -0.27 21.09
C THR A 311 -15.71 0.36 21.23
N ASP A 312 -16.18 0.58 22.46
CA ASP A 312 -17.37 1.40 22.70
C ASP A 312 -17.02 2.88 22.48
N LEU A 313 -17.57 3.44 21.41
CA LEU A 313 -17.35 4.84 21.03
C LEU A 313 -18.32 5.80 21.75
N THR A 314 -19.12 5.34 22.70
CA THR A 314 -20.13 6.18 23.34
C THR A 314 -19.52 7.45 23.93
N GLY A 315 -20.01 8.61 23.49
CA GLY A 315 -19.54 9.92 23.99
C GLY A 315 -18.23 10.43 23.39
N TYR A 316 -17.66 9.74 22.39
CA TYR A 316 -16.48 10.24 21.69
C TYR A 316 -16.78 11.52 20.92
N ASP A 317 -15.77 12.38 20.80
CA ASP A 317 -15.84 13.63 20.04
C ASP A 317 -14.91 13.55 18.83
N PHE A 318 -15.48 13.69 17.65
CA PHE A 318 -14.80 13.77 16.36
C PHE A 318 -15.15 15.07 15.62
N SER A 319 -15.65 16.07 16.34
CA SER A 319 -16.08 17.34 15.77
C SER A 319 -14.93 18.06 15.05
N GLY A 320 -15.27 18.71 13.92
CA GLY A 320 -14.32 19.45 13.08
C GLY A 320 -13.24 18.61 12.38
N LEU A 321 -13.22 17.29 12.54
CA LEU A 321 -12.24 16.43 11.90
C LEU A 321 -12.64 16.05 10.48
N VAL A 322 -11.65 15.90 9.60
CA VAL A 322 -11.84 15.23 8.31
C VAL A 322 -11.72 13.72 8.52
N ILE A 323 -12.77 12.99 8.16
CA ILE A 323 -12.97 11.57 8.43
C ILE A 323 -13.33 10.87 7.11
N TRP A 324 -12.32 10.72 6.26
CA TRP A 324 -12.49 10.03 4.98
C TRP A 324 -12.42 8.52 5.13
N HIS A 325 -13.28 7.79 4.41
CA HIS A 325 -13.29 6.33 4.35
C HIS A 325 -13.50 5.61 5.71
N ALA A 326 -14.23 6.20 6.65
CA ALA A 326 -14.66 5.46 7.84
C ALA A 326 -15.74 4.44 7.45
N TYR A 327 -15.53 3.18 7.82
CA TYR A 327 -16.54 2.14 7.72
C TYR A 327 -17.23 1.98 9.07
N LEU A 328 -18.42 2.55 9.19
CA LEU A 328 -19.21 2.64 10.42
C LEU A 328 -20.43 1.73 10.41
N GLN A 329 -20.49 0.79 9.47
CA GLN A 329 -21.52 -0.22 9.48
C GLN A 329 -21.35 -1.13 10.70
N ASP A 330 -22.47 -1.30 11.41
CA ASP A 330 -22.64 -2.08 12.63
C ASP A 330 -21.85 -1.55 13.84
N VAL A 331 -21.51 -0.25 13.81
CA VAL A 331 -20.88 0.45 14.94
C VAL A 331 -21.94 1.19 15.76
N ALA A 332 -21.94 0.98 17.08
CA ALA A 332 -22.83 1.70 17.99
C ALA A 332 -22.32 3.14 18.22
N LEU A 333 -22.87 4.11 17.49
CA LEU A 333 -22.48 5.54 17.56
C LEU A 333 -23.36 6.33 18.54
N ARG A 334 -23.46 5.87 19.80
CA ARG A 334 -24.31 6.54 20.80
C ARG A 334 -23.63 7.81 21.31
N ARG A 335 -24.27 8.97 21.15
CA ARG A 335 -23.74 10.27 21.63
C ARG A 335 -22.33 10.58 21.10
N VAL A 336 -21.99 10.09 19.90
CA VAL A 336 -20.74 10.46 19.23
C VAL A 336 -20.94 11.82 18.57
N ASP A 337 -20.03 12.75 18.81
CA ASP A 337 -20.08 14.07 18.19
C ASP A 337 -19.34 14.05 16.85
N PHE A 338 -20.06 14.33 15.76
CA PHE A 338 -19.52 14.53 14.41
C PHE A 338 -19.83 15.93 13.89
N THR A 339 -20.08 16.90 14.79
CA THR A 339 -20.39 18.28 14.41
C THR A 339 -19.27 18.85 13.56
N GLU A 340 -19.60 19.38 12.38
CA GLU A 340 -18.63 19.93 11.42
C GLU A 340 -17.56 18.95 10.92
N ALA A 341 -17.74 17.64 11.11
CA ALA A 341 -16.85 16.64 10.54
C ALA A 341 -17.11 16.43 9.04
N ASP A 342 -16.04 16.24 8.25
CA ASP A 342 -16.14 15.83 6.85
C ASP A 342 -16.10 14.31 6.73
N LEU A 343 -17.26 13.69 6.52
CA LEU A 343 -17.43 12.23 6.42
C LEU A 343 -17.38 11.72 4.97
N THR A 344 -16.73 12.45 4.06
CA THR A 344 -16.61 12.07 2.64
C THR A 344 -16.14 10.62 2.47
N LYS A 345 -16.82 9.87 1.59
CA LYS A 345 -16.53 8.46 1.29
C LYS A 345 -16.66 7.51 2.49
N SER A 346 -17.28 7.93 3.60
CA SER A 346 -17.59 7.04 4.74
C SER A 346 -18.91 6.28 4.51
N VAL A 347 -19.02 5.09 5.09
CA VAL A 347 -20.18 4.19 4.94
C VAL A 347 -20.82 3.96 6.31
N PHE A 348 -22.15 4.11 6.39
CA PHE A 348 -22.94 3.98 7.62
C PHE A 348 -23.91 2.82 7.54
N SER A 349 -24.39 2.33 8.69
CA SER A 349 -25.56 1.44 8.74
C SER A 349 -26.78 2.11 8.12
N GLN A 350 -27.60 1.33 7.40
CA GLN A 350 -28.81 1.82 6.72
C GLN A 350 -29.84 2.45 7.67
N THR A 351 -29.75 2.17 8.97
CA THR A 351 -30.67 2.64 10.02
C THR A 351 -30.10 3.86 10.77
N LEU A 352 -29.88 4.98 10.08
CA LEU A 352 -29.43 6.25 10.70
C LEU A 352 -30.58 7.07 11.34
N ALA A 353 -31.78 6.50 11.48
CA ALA A 353 -33.01 7.26 11.61
C ALA A 353 -33.33 7.88 12.99
N SER A 354 -32.45 7.87 14.02
CA SER A 354 -32.88 8.36 15.34
C SER A 354 -31.86 8.92 16.35
N PHE A 355 -30.54 8.98 16.09
CA PHE A 355 -29.59 9.22 17.19
C PHE A 355 -28.47 10.26 17.01
N CYS A 356 -28.34 10.95 15.87
CA CYS A 356 -27.25 11.92 15.66
C CYS A 356 -27.76 13.32 15.29
N ARG A 357 -27.21 14.37 15.91
CA ARG A 357 -27.32 15.75 15.39
C ARG A 357 -26.39 15.86 14.20
N TRP A 358 -26.95 16.02 13.00
CA TRP A 358 -26.18 16.30 11.79
C TRP A 358 -26.46 17.73 11.33
N ARG A 359 -25.42 18.40 10.82
CA ARG A 359 -25.57 19.56 9.93
C ARG A 359 -24.89 19.20 8.62
N LEU A 360 -25.67 18.65 7.69
CA LEU A 360 -25.19 18.23 6.37
C LEU A 360 -24.87 19.46 5.52
N VAL A 361 -23.62 19.60 5.09
CA VAL A 361 -23.28 20.28 3.83
C VAL A 361 -22.93 19.17 2.83
N LEU A 362 -23.96 18.58 2.21
CA LEU A 362 -23.79 17.61 1.13
C LEU A 362 -23.66 18.35 -0.20
N THR A 363 -22.52 18.19 -0.87
CA THR A 363 -22.47 18.34 -2.33
C THR A 363 -22.76 16.97 -2.98
N VAL A 364 -24.03 16.78 -3.35
CA VAL A 364 -24.65 15.94 -4.42
C VAL A 364 -23.79 14.76 -4.94
N SER A 365 -24.18 13.48 -4.82
CA SER A 365 -25.35 12.86 -5.49
C SER A 365 -25.78 11.51 -4.87
N SER A 366 -27.10 11.31 -4.72
CA SER A 366 -27.86 10.11 -4.29
C SER A 366 -27.72 9.74 -2.80
N TRP A 367 -28.74 9.84 -1.95
CA TRP A 367 -30.11 9.33 -2.07
C TRP A 367 -31.17 10.27 -1.47
N LEU A 368 -32.36 10.26 -2.09
CA LEU A 368 -33.62 10.80 -1.58
C LEU A 368 -34.30 9.78 -0.64
N ALA A 369 -34.74 10.22 0.54
CA ALA A 369 -36.04 9.87 1.11
C ALA A 369 -36.40 10.82 2.27
N ALA A 370 -37.58 11.42 2.15
CA ALA A 370 -38.31 12.22 3.14
C ALA A 370 -38.59 11.43 4.45
N MET A 371 -38.90 12.00 5.61
CA MET A 371 -39.99 12.96 5.89
C MET A 371 -39.80 13.77 7.18
N GLU A 372 -40.46 14.94 7.15
CA GLU A 372 -40.92 15.79 8.25
C GLU A 372 -41.71 15.01 9.33
N THR A 373 -41.57 15.37 10.61
CA THR A 373 -42.51 16.20 11.39
C THR A 373 -42.16 16.20 12.89
N GLU A 374 -42.27 17.40 13.48
CA GLU A 374 -42.24 17.83 14.90
C GLU A 374 -40.95 17.72 15.73
#